data_AF-A0A6M5YJ70-F1
#
_entry.id   AF-A0A6M5YJ70-F1
#
_cell.length_a   1.000
_cell.length_b   1.000
_cell.length_c   1.000
_cell.angle_alpha   90.00
_cell.angle_beta   90.00
_cell.angle_gamma   90.00
#
_symmetry.space_group_name_H-M   'P 1'
#
loop_
_entity.id
_entity.type
_entity.pdbx_description
1 polymer ?
#
loop_
_entity_poly.entity_id
_entity_poly.type
_entity_poly.pdbx_seq_one_letter_code
_entity_poly.pdbx_strand_id
1 'polypeptide(L)'
;MSFADRVRRERAGNVFLVRGRDATGRAAWYFVLVDAAKRAAFRKAAAGQLELNAYGRIIASGFGTEPPADVNERMRTEYGFTSE
;
A
#
# COMPACT_ATOMS: atom_id res chain seq x y z
N MET A 1 1.57 7.00 -28.15
CA MET A 1 1.39 6.64 -26.72
C MET A 1 2.46 7.37 -25.92
N SER A 2 2.06 8.20 -24.96
CA SER A 2 2.98 9.07 -24.20
C SER A 2 3.60 8.30 -23.01
N PHE A 3 4.88 8.56 -22.72
CA PHE A 3 5.58 7.99 -21.56
C PHE A 3 4.85 8.25 -20.23
N ALA A 4 4.11 9.36 -20.13
CA ALA A 4 3.33 9.73 -18.95
C ALA A 4 2.17 8.74 -18.65
N ASP A 5 1.58 8.13 -19.69
CA ASP A 5 0.54 7.11 -19.54
C ASP A 5 1.10 5.80 -18.97
N ARG A 6 2.32 5.44 -19.38
CA ARG A 6 3.00 4.23 -18.92
C ARG A 6 3.39 4.32 -17.44
N VAL A 7 3.94 5.47 -17.02
CA VAL A 7 4.30 5.70 -15.60
C VAL A 7 3.07 5.74 -14.70
N ARG A 8 1.93 6.28 -15.18
CA ARG A 8 0.66 6.26 -14.42
C ARG A 8 0.11 4.84 -14.26
N ARG A 9 0.16 4.00 -15.30
CA ARG A 9 -0.24 2.59 -15.20
C ARG A 9 0.72 1.73 -14.38
N GLU A 10 2.02 2.02 -14.39
CA GLU A 10 2.98 1.31 -13.52
C GLU A 10 2.80 1.64 -12.04
N ARG A 11 2.23 2.81 -11.71
CA ARG A 11 1.85 3.16 -10.33
C ARG A 11 0.47 2.61 -9.94
N ALA A 12 -0.48 2.60 -10.87
CA ALA A 12 -1.80 2.01 -10.69
C ALA A 12 -1.67 0.47 -10.57
N GLY A 13 -1.71 -0.06 -9.34
CA GLY A 13 -1.64 -1.49 -9.07
C GLY A 13 -0.49 -1.95 -8.19
N ASN A 14 0.30 -1.02 -7.65
CA ASN A 14 1.33 -1.34 -6.64
C ASN A 14 1.02 -0.76 -5.24
N VAL A 15 -0.23 -0.33 -5.01
CA VAL A 15 -0.68 0.02 -3.66
C VAL A 15 -1.16 -1.22 -2.95
N PHE A 16 -0.62 -1.46 -1.75
CA PHE A 16 -1.00 -2.57 -0.88
C PHE A 16 -1.53 -2.03 0.45
N LEU A 17 -2.61 -2.64 0.94
CA LEU A 17 -3.12 -2.43 2.29
C LEU A 17 -2.47 -3.46 3.22
N VAL A 18 -1.67 -2.99 4.17
CA VAL A 18 -1.10 -3.80 5.24
C VAL A 18 -1.87 -3.50 6.52
N ARG A 19 -2.26 -4.55 7.22
CA ARG A 19 -2.94 -4.48 8.53
C ARG A 19 -2.05 -5.18 9.54
N GLY A 20 -1.86 -4.57 10.70
CA GLY A 20 -0.98 -5.11 11.72
C GLY A 20 -1.21 -4.47 13.07
N ARG A 21 -0.31 -4.78 13.99
CA ARG A 21 -0.20 -4.06 15.25
C ARG A 21 1.04 -3.19 15.21
N ASP A 22 0.88 -1.94 15.64
CA ASP A 22 2.00 -1.03 15.86
C ASP A 22 2.87 -1.49 17.05
N ALA A 23 4.05 -0.90 17.25
CA ALA A 23 4.96 -1.21 18.36
C ALA A 23 4.29 -1.10 19.74
N THR A 24 3.21 -0.32 19.85
CA THR A 24 2.37 -0.16 21.05
C THR A 24 1.30 -1.26 21.24
N GLY A 25 1.21 -2.22 20.32
CA GLY A 25 0.19 -3.29 20.32
C GLY A 25 -1.16 -2.87 19.75
N ARG A 26 -1.33 -1.61 19.34
CA ARG A 26 -2.57 -1.09 18.75
C ARG A 26 -2.73 -1.56 17.31
N ALA A 27 -3.94 -1.97 16.94
CA ALA A 27 -4.25 -2.26 15.54
C ALA A 27 -4.05 -1.00 14.69
N ALA A 28 -3.39 -1.17 13.56
CA ALA A 28 -3.12 -0.11 12.61
C ALA A 28 -3.13 -0.66 11.18
N TRP A 29 -3.40 0.22 10.24
CA TRP A 29 -3.38 -0.05 8.81
C TRP A 29 -2.46 0.93 8.10
N TYR A 30 -1.85 0.45 7.02
CA TYR A 30 -0.87 1.21 6.23
C TYR A 30 -1.09 0.91 4.75
N PHE A 31 -1.28 1.96 3.95
CA PHE A 31 -1.22 1.91 2.51
C PHE A 31 0.21 2.16 2.06
N VAL A 32 0.79 1.19 1.36
CA VAL A 32 2.16 1.23 0.88
C VAL A 32 2.16 1.19 -0.64
N LEU A 33 2.77 2.18 -1.25
CA LEU A 33 3.10 2.18 -2.66
C LEU A 33 4.43 1.44 -2.84
N VAL A 34 4.35 0.18 -3.24
CA VAL A 34 5.51 -0.73 -3.40
C VAL A 34 6.17 -0.51 -4.77
N ASP A 35 7.50 -0.56 -4.83
CA ASP A 35 8.19 -0.53 -6.12
C ASP A 35 7.89 -1.80 -6.93
N ALA A 36 7.61 -1.66 -8.23
CA ALA A 36 7.27 -2.80 -9.09
C ALA A 36 8.31 -3.94 -9.03
N ALA A 37 9.60 -3.59 -8.97
CA ALA A 37 10.71 -4.54 -8.84
C ALA A 37 10.72 -5.29 -7.49
N LYS A 38 10.18 -4.67 -6.44
CA LYS A 38 10.14 -5.22 -5.07
C LYS A 38 8.82 -5.91 -4.75
N ARG A 39 7.80 -5.79 -5.61
CA ARG A 39 6.46 -6.37 -5.41
C ARG A 39 6.47 -7.87 -5.09
N ALA A 40 7.30 -8.64 -5.80
CA ALA A 40 7.40 -10.08 -5.58
C ALA A 40 8.01 -10.41 -4.20
N ALA A 41 9.04 -9.68 -3.79
CA ALA A 41 9.64 -9.83 -2.47
C ALA A 41 8.68 -9.39 -1.35
N PHE A 42 7.98 -8.26 -1.55
CA PHE A 42 6.97 -7.75 -0.64
C PHE A 42 5.87 -8.78 -0.37
N ARG A 43 5.33 -9.40 -1.43
CA ARG A 43 4.30 -10.46 -1.29
C ARG A 43 4.76 -11.66 -0.47
N LYS A 44 6.03 -12.06 -0.60
CA LYS A 44 6.60 -13.17 0.20
C LYS A 44 6.80 -12.75 1.66
N ALA A 45 7.19 -11.51 1.88
CA ALA A 45 7.54 -11.00 3.21
C ALA A 45 6.31 -10.49 4.00
N ALA A 46 5.18 -10.23 3.34
CA ALA A 46 3.92 -9.82 3.97
C ALA A 46 3.33 -10.83 4.97
N ALA A 47 3.84 -12.08 4.99
CA ALA A 47 3.46 -13.09 5.96
C ALA A 47 4.18 -12.95 7.33
N GLY A 48 5.11 -12.01 7.48
CA GLY A 48 5.91 -11.83 8.70
C GLY A 48 6.08 -10.36 9.12
N GLN A 49 7.03 -10.11 10.04
CA GLN A 49 7.38 -8.76 10.45
C GLN A 49 8.11 -8.05 9.31
N LEU A 50 7.49 -6.99 8.78
CA LEU A 50 7.94 -6.32 7.57
C LEU A 50 8.22 -4.84 7.80
N GLU A 51 9.44 -4.42 7.46
CA GLU A 51 9.79 -3.00 7.33
C GLU A 51 9.20 -2.45 6.03
N LEU A 52 8.00 -1.87 6.10
CA LEU A 52 7.27 -1.36 4.93
C LEU A 52 8.08 -0.35 4.10
N ASN A 53 8.87 0.48 4.78
CA ASN A 53 9.73 1.50 4.15
C ASN A 53 10.88 0.89 3.31
N ALA A 54 11.21 -0.39 3.48
CA ALA A 54 12.23 -1.06 2.66
C ALA A 54 11.72 -1.40 1.25
N TYR A 55 10.40 -1.56 1.10
CA TYR A 55 9.76 -2.03 -0.15
C TYR A 55 9.13 -0.91 -0.96
N GLY A 56 8.88 0.23 -0.34
CA GLY A 56 8.23 1.36 -0.97
C GLY A 56 7.95 2.47 0.01
N ARG A 57 6.93 3.28 -0.31
CA ARG A 57 6.55 4.46 0.49
C ARG A 57 5.17 4.29 1.09
N ILE A 58 5.04 4.59 2.37
CA ILE A 58 3.74 4.71 3.03
C ILE A 58 3.07 6.00 2.52
N ILE A 59 1.88 5.86 1.95
CA ILE A 59 1.08 6.97 1.38
C ILE A 59 -0.14 7.32 2.22
N ALA A 60 -0.59 6.38 3.06
CA ALA A 60 -1.57 6.64 4.11
C ALA A 60 -1.41 5.63 5.25
N SER A 61 -1.74 6.03 6.47
CA SER A 61 -1.76 5.15 7.63
C SER A 61 -2.76 5.64 8.66
N GLY A 62 -3.22 4.74 9.51
CA GLY A 62 -4.07 5.11 10.62
C GLY A 62 -4.24 3.98 11.63
N PHE A 63 -4.84 4.32 12.77
CA PHE A 63 -5.18 3.35 13.79
C PHE A 63 -6.53 2.69 13.48
N GLY A 64 -6.69 1.47 14.00
CA GLY A 64 -7.86 0.63 13.77
C GLY A 64 -7.54 -0.58 12.91
N THR A 65 -8.50 -1.49 12.83
CA THR A 65 -8.38 -2.74 12.08
C THR A 65 -8.48 -2.53 10.57
N GLU A 66 -9.23 -1.51 10.15
CA GLU A 66 -9.52 -1.22 8.76
C GLU A 66 -9.49 0.29 8.46
N PRO A 67 -9.09 0.68 7.25
CA PRO A 67 -9.13 2.07 6.82
C PRO A 67 -10.58 2.58 6.67
N PRO A 68 -10.84 3.86 6.99
CA PRO A 68 -12.13 4.49 6.73
C PRO A 68 -12.49 4.46 5.24
N ALA A 69 -13.79 4.50 4.94
CA ALA A 69 -14.32 4.52 3.57
C ALA A 69 -13.72 5.67 2.75
N ASP A 70 -13.61 6.88 3.33
CA ASP A 70 -13.02 8.05 2.68
C ASP A 70 -11.56 7.81 2.26
N VAL A 71 -10.79 7.10 3.09
CA VAL A 71 -9.39 6.77 2.77
C VAL A 71 -9.34 5.76 1.64
N ASN A 72 -10.17 4.71 1.67
CA ASN A 72 -10.27 3.73 0.59
C ASN A 72 -10.64 4.40 -0.75
N GLU A 73 -11.61 5.30 -0.73
CA GLU A 73 -12.03 6.04 -1.92
C GLU A 73 -10.92 6.94 -2.47
N ARG A 74 -10.19 7.63 -1.59
CA ARG A 74 -9.02 8.41 -1.99
C ARG A 74 -7.94 7.53 -2.61
N MET A 75 -7.64 6.37 -2.01
CA MET A 75 -6.64 5.44 -2.54
C MET A 75 -7.06 4.87 -3.90
N ARG A 76 -8.35 4.57 -4.09
CA ARG A 76 -8.90 4.10 -5.36
C ARG A 76 -8.80 5.18 -6.44
N THR A 77 -9.19 6.41 -6.13
CA THR A 77 -9.24 7.52 -7.10
C THR A 77 -7.86 8.05 -7.46
N GLU A 78 -6.99 8.27 -6.48
CA GLU A 78 -5.67 8.88 -6.69
C GLU A 78 -4.60 7.87 -7.12
N TYR A 79 -4.69 6.64 -6.62
CA TYR A 79 -3.64 5.62 -6.82
C TYR A 79 -4.11 4.36 -7.53
N GLY A 80 -5.38 4.25 -7.90
CA GLY A 80 -5.92 3.07 -8.56
C GLY A 80 -5.94 1.83 -7.66
N PHE A 81 -6.01 2.00 -6.34
CA PHE A 81 -6.14 0.88 -5.41
C PHE A 81 -7.45 0.14 -5.67
N THR A 82 -7.36 -1.14 -5.97
CA THR A 82 -8.50 -2.04 -6.12
C THR A 82 -8.41 -3.05 -4.99
N SER A 83 -9.35 -3.00 -4.04
CA SER A 83 -9.55 -4.07 -3.06
C SER A 83 -10.03 -5.29 -3.85
N GLU A 84 -9.12 -6.19 -4.20
CA GLU A 84 -9.48 -7.51 -4.76
C GLU A 84 -9.62 -8.53 -3.62
#